data_AF-A0A947CIM3-F1
#
_entry.id   AF-A0A947CIM3-F1
#
_cell.length_a   1.000
_cell.length_b   1.000
_cell.length_c   1.000
_cell.angle_alpha   90.00
_cell.angle_beta   90.00
_cell.angle_gamma   90.00
#
_symmetry.space_group_name_H-M   'P 1'
#
loop_
_entity.id
_entity.type
_entity.pdbx_description
1 polymer ?
#
loop_
_entity_poly.entity_id
_entity_poly.type
_entity_poly.pdbx_seq_one_letter_code
_entity_poly.pdbx_strand_id
1 'polypeptide(L)'
;MRLSLAVIASLVLLLAPSAATADFYSYTDGEGVVHITNIRPRAKRGKWKRVLKEAPRGTKAAANRGTCKRCDAVPARDRSRNRLHRYDPFIYEAAAVYRIPVPLIRAVIKVESDYDPRVVSSAGARGLMQLMPAAASDMGVSDVHDPRQSIMGGTRLLRVLANRYRGDLVKTIAAYHAGPGSLAKYGDNVPPYKNTRKYLQMVLDRYYQFRNQERRQARR
;
A
#
# COMPACT_ATOMS: atom_id res chain seq x y z
N MET A 1 -70.17 -20.69 -17.16
CA MET A 1 -68.81 -20.61 -17.78
C MET A 1 -68.28 -19.20 -17.60
N ARG A 2 -67.16 -19.04 -16.89
CA ARG A 2 -66.07 -18.06 -17.10
C ARG A 2 -65.19 -18.02 -15.83
N LEU A 3 -64.11 -18.81 -15.85
CA LEU A 3 -63.00 -18.73 -14.89
C LEU A 3 -62.11 -17.56 -15.34
N SER A 4 -61.92 -16.57 -14.46
CA SER A 4 -60.96 -15.48 -14.68
C SER A 4 -59.65 -15.83 -13.96
N LEU A 5 -58.65 -16.30 -14.71
CA LEU A 5 -57.27 -16.41 -14.22
C LEU A 5 -56.67 -15.00 -14.12
N ALA A 6 -56.46 -14.52 -12.89
CA ALA A 6 -55.62 -13.36 -12.64
C ALA A 6 -54.15 -13.79 -12.59
N VAL A 7 -53.39 -13.42 -13.63
CA VAL A 7 -51.94 -13.62 -13.67
C VAL A 7 -51.27 -12.54 -12.82
N ILE A 8 -50.77 -12.91 -11.65
CA ILE A 8 -49.93 -12.03 -10.81
C ILE A 8 -48.52 -12.06 -11.40
N ALA A 9 -48.16 -11.02 -12.15
CA ALA A 9 -46.81 -10.79 -12.61
C ALA A 9 -45.94 -10.32 -11.43
N SER A 10 -45.21 -11.24 -10.81
CA SER A 10 -44.19 -10.92 -9.81
C SER A 10 -43.05 -10.14 -10.46
N LEU A 11 -43.05 -8.82 -10.24
CA LEU A 11 -41.97 -7.91 -10.61
C LEU A 11 -40.76 -8.18 -9.71
N VAL A 12 -39.88 -9.08 -10.14
CA VAL A 12 -38.58 -9.29 -9.50
C VAL A 12 -37.72 -8.05 -9.76
N LEU A 13 -37.65 -7.17 -8.76
CA LEU A 13 -36.78 -6.00 -8.77
C LEU A 13 -35.32 -6.49 -8.67
N LEU A 14 -34.67 -6.64 -9.81
CA LEU A 14 -33.23 -6.93 -9.92
C LEU A 14 -32.45 -5.77 -9.30
N LEU A 15 -32.11 -5.87 -8.01
CA LEU A 15 -31.07 -5.05 -7.41
C LEU A 15 -29.75 -5.42 -8.08
N ALA A 16 -29.38 -4.69 -9.13
CA ALA A 16 -28.05 -4.75 -9.67
C ALA A 16 -27.06 -4.37 -8.56
N PRO A 17 -26.05 -5.21 -8.28
CA PRO A 17 -25.02 -4.86 -7.31
C PRO A 17 -24.35 -3.57 -7.78
N SER A 18 -24.57 -2.48 -7.05
CA SER A 18 -23.84 -1.23 -7.27
C SER A 18 -22.36 -1.56 -7.10
N ALA A 19 -21.60 -1.42 -8.17
CA ALA A 19 -20.16 -1.55 -8.15
C ALA A 19 -19.60 -0.42 -7.26
N ALA A 20 -19.48 -0.69 -5.96
CA ALA A 20 -18.77 0.18 -5.05
C ALA A 20 -17.29 0.19 -5.45
N THR A 21 -16.85 1.28 -6.07
CA THR A 21 -15.45 1.55 -6.36
C THR A 21 -14.76 1.92 -5.04
N ALA A 22 -13.72 1.19 -4.62
CA ALA A 22 -12.98 1.53 -3.39
C ALA A 22 -11.85 2.54 -3.67
N ASP A 23 -12.17 3.55 -4.48
CA ASP A 23 -11.28 4.68 -4.72
C ASP A 23 -11.05 5.42 -3.39
N PHE A 24 -9.80 5.84 -3.14
CA PHE A 24 -9.51 6.74 -2.02
C PHE A 24 -9.58 8.17 -2.47
N TYR A 25 -10.07 9.02 -1.58
CA TYR A 25 -10.21 10.45 -1.78
C TYR A 25 -9.52 11.19 -0.64
N SER A 26 -8.88 12.30 -0.95
CA SER A 26 -8.29 13.25 -0.02
C SER A 26 -9.08 14.53 -0.10
N TYR A 27 -9.33 15.17 1.03
CA TYR A 27 -9.78 16.56 1.05
C TYR A 27 -9.11 17.28 2.22
N THR A 28 -9.02 18.61 2.11
CA THR A 28 -8.55 19.46 3.19
C THR A 28 -9.77 20.13 3.80
N ASP A 29 -9.93 20.05 5.11
CA ASP A 29 -11.01 20.75 5.82
C ASP A 29 -10.72 22.26 5.98
N GLY A 30 -11.63 22.97 6.65
CA GLY A 30 -11.48 24.41 6.90
C GLY A 30 -10.33 24.78 7.84
N GLU A 31 -9.78 23.81 8.55
CA GLU A 31 -8.65 23.97 9.48
C GLU A 31 -7.30 23.61 8.82
N GLY A 32 -7.31 23.20 7.54
CA GLY A 32 -6.10 22.82 6.82
C GLY A 32 -5.69 21.36 7.00
N VAL A 33 -6.49 20.53 7.69
CA VAL A 33 -6.18 19.12 7.94
C VAL A 33 -6.56 18.28 6.73
N VAL A 34 -5.61 17.44 6.25
CA VAL A 34 -5.84 16.54 5.11
C VAL A 34 -6.47 15.23 5.58
N HIS A 35 -7.73 15.01 5.20
CA HIS A 35 -8.49 13.79 5.42
C HIS A 35 -8.35 12.84 4.25
N ILE A 36 -8.14 11.54 4.50
CA ILE A 36 -8.14 10.46 3.47
C ILE A 36 -9.30 9.49 3.77
N THR A 37 -10.19 9.30 2.82
CA THR A 37 -11.42 8.49 2.96
C THR A 37 -11.60 7.53 1.79
N ASN A 38 -12.21 6.37 2.04
CA ASN A 38 -12.65 5.41 1.02
C ASN A 38 -14.09 5.70 0.51
N ILE A 39 -14.73 6.76 1.01
CA ILE A 39 -16.06 7.22 0.59
C ILE A 39 -15.88 8.45 -0.29
N ARG A 40 -16.42 8.42 -1.50
CA ARG A 40 -16.41 9.59 -2.41
C ARG A 40 -17.06 10.79 -1.72
N PRO A 41 -16.33 11.90 -1.46
CA PRO A 41 -16.93 13.07 -0.84
C PRO A 41 -18.02 13.65 -1.75
N ARG A 42 -19.16 14.05 -1.16
CA ARG A 42 -20.28 14.68 -1.89
C ARG A 42 -19.96 16.10 -2.39
N ALA A 43 -18.85 16.69 -1.94
CA ALA A 43 -18.42 18.03 -2.33
C ALA A 43 -18.10 18.12 -3.84
N LYS A 44 -18.07 19.35 -4.39
CA LYS A 44 -17.74 19.58 -5.80
C LYS A 44 -16.31 19.11 -6.12
N ARG A 45 -16.12 18.57 -7.33
CA ARG A 45 -14.82 18.20 -7.92
C ARG A 45 -13.86 19.40 -7.77
N GLY A 46 -12.72 19.24 -7.08
CA GLY A 46 -11.77 20.32 -6.78
C GLY A 46 -11.57 20.60 -5.29
N LYS A 47 -12.59 20.35 -4.44
CA LYS A 47 -12.42 20.38 -2.96
C LYS A 47 -11.87 19.07 -2.39
N TRP A 48 -11.76 18.06 -3.25
CA TRP A 48 -11.16 16.77 -2.94
C TRP A 48 -10.42 16.25 -4.17
N LYS A 49 -9.40 15.46 -3.92
CA LYS A 49 -8.56 14.77 -4.90
C LYS A 49 -8.77 13.28 -4.74
N ARG A 50 -8.80 12.51 -5.83
CA ARG A 50 -8.79 11.05 -5.76
C ARG A 50 -7.34 10.60 -5.57
N VAL A 51 -7.06 10.00 -4.41
CA VAL A 51 -5.75 9.58 -3.88
C VAL A 51 -5.42 8.14 -4.26
N LEU A 52 -6.39 7.37 -4.73
CA LEU A 52 -6.12 6.06 -5.26
C LEU A 52 -7.26 5.74 -6.20
N LYS A 53 -6.96 5.53 -7.47
CA LYS A 53 -7.91 4.96 -8.42
C LYS A 53 -7.69 3.45 -8.44
N GLU A 54 -8.70 2.70 -8.05
CA GLU A 54 -8.64 1.25 -8.13
C GLU A 54 -8.73 0.83 -9.61
N ALA A 55 -7.82 -0.02 -10.07
CA ALA A 55 -7.93 -0.59 -11.41
C ALA A 55 -9.20 -1.45 -11.51
N PRO A 56 -9.98 -1.37 -12.61
CA PRO A 56 -11.20 -2.14 -12.77
C PRO A 56 -10.99 -3.63 -12.45
N ARG A 57 -12.01 -4.29 -11.87
CA ARG A 57 -12.01 -5.75 -11.71
C ARG A 57 -11.69 -6.39 -13.06
N GLY A 58 -10.69 -7.28 -13.10
CA GLY A 58 -10.33 -8.02 -14.32
C GLY A 58 -9.31 -7.36 -15.27
N THR A 59 -8.72 -6.21 -14.96
CA THR A 59 -7.64 -5.68 -15.83
C THR A 59 -6.42 -6.62 -15.85
N LYS A 60 -5.87 -6.88 -17.04
CA LYS A 60 -4.73 -7.79 -17.30
C LYS A 60 -3.48 -7.51 -16.43
N ALA A 61 -3.32 -6.30 -15.90
CA ALA A 61 -2.28 -5.94 -14.92
C ALA A 61 -2.37 -6.75 -13.60
N ALA A 62 -3.54 -7.26 -13.24
CA ALA A 62 -3.74 -8.13 -12.07
C ALA A 62 -3.52 -9.62 -12.39
N ALA A 63 -3.75 -10.04 -13.64
CA ALA A 63 -3.73 -11.44 -14.06
C ALA A 63 -2.31 -11.95 -14.40
N ASN A 64 -1.40 -11.08 -14.86
CA ASN A 64 -0.08 -11.52 -15.35
C ASN A 64 1.06 -11.47 -14.31
N ARG A 65 0.75 -11.62 -13.01
CA ARG A 65 1.78 -11.83 -11.96
C ARG A 65 2.25 -13.30 -11.88
N GLY A 66 2.00 -14.10 -12.91
CA GLY A 66 2.23 -15.55 -12.95
C GLY A 66 3.69 -16.00 -13.05
N THR A 67 4.61 -15.13 -13.47
CA THR A 67 6.05 -15.40 -13.36
C THR A 67 6.75 -14.15 -12.87
N CYS A 68 7.09 -14.16 -11.60
CA CYS A 68 7.88 -13.14 -10.98
C CYS A 68 9.34 -13.28 -11.44
N LYS A 69 9.71 -12.70 -12.58
CA LYS A 69 11.13 -12.38 -12.87
C LYS A 69 11.74 -11.45 -11.81
N ARG A 70 10.90 -10.87 -10.94
CA ARG A 70 11.20 -9.87 -9.92
C ARG A 70 11.00 -10.41 -8.49
N CYS A 71 11.34 -11.67 -8.31
CA CYS A 71 11.39 -12.31 -6.99
C CYS A 71 12.84 -12.51 -6.53
N ASP A 72 13.77 -12.05 -7.36
CA ASP A 72 15.18 -11.99 -7.09
C ASP A 72 15.43 -10.66 -6.39
N ALA A 73 15.98 -10.73 -5.18
CA ALA A 73 16.39 -9.55 -4.42
C ALA A 73 17.22 -8.65 -5.34
N VAL A 74 16.94 -7.34 -5.36
CA VAL A 74 17.82 -6.40 -6.06
C VAL A 74 19.20 -6.53 -5.40
N PRO A 75 20.24 -7.00 -6.10
CA PRO A 75 21.54 -7.16 -5.49
C PRO A 75 22.04 -5.76 -5.14
N ALA A 76 22.36 -5.55 -3.86
CA ALA A 76 22.83 -4.25 -3.43
C ALA A 76 24.12 -3.90 -4.18
N ARG A 77 24.08 -2.76 -4.90
CA ARG A 77 25.25 -2.19 -5.56
C ARG A 77 26.33 -1.86 -4.53
N ASP A 78 25.90 -1.40 -3.37
CA ASP A 78 26.72 -1.18 -2.19
C ASP A 78 26.57 -2.38 -1.25
N ARG A 79 27.68 -3.05 -0.92
CA ARG A 79 27.68 -4.17 0.05
C ARG A 79 28.17 -3.77 1.45
N SER A 80 28.52 -2.50 1.65
CA SER A 80 28.97 -2.00 2.95
C SER A 80 27.90 -2.15 4.03
N ARG A 81 28.33 -2.30 5.28
CA ARG A 81 27.42 -2.29 6.44
C ARG A 81 26.79 -0.91 6.63
N ASN A 82 27.53 0.15 6.29
CA ASN A 82 27.09 1.53 6.43
C ASN A 82 25.82 1.84 5.61
N ARG A 83 25.59 1.13 4.49
CA ARG A 83 24.36 1.32 3.70
C ARG A 83 23.07 1.13 4.54
N LEU A 84 23.10 0.25 5.54
CA LEU A 84 21.96 -0.04 6.41
C LEU A 84 21.66 1.10 7.39
N HIS A 85 22.59 2.04 7.56
CA HIS A 85 22.54 3.14 8.52
C HIS A 85 22.50 4.53 7.85
N ARG A 86 22.86 4.62 6.56
CA ARG A 86 22.94 5.89 5.80
C ARG A 86 21.69 6.76 5.89
N TYR A 87 20.52 6.14 6.01
CA TYR A 87 19.23 6.85 6.04
C TYR A 87 18.55 6.82 7.41
N ASP A 88 19.28 6.44 8.46
CA ASP A 88 18.75 6.36 9.82
C ASP A 88 18.05 7.67 10.24
N PRO A 89 18.59 8.90 9.98
CA PRO A 89 17.89 10.14 10.32
C PRO A 89 16.48 10.24 9.71
N PHE A 90 16.33 9.90 8.43
CA PHE A 90 15.04 9.96 7.73
C PHE A 90 14.10 8.84 8.17
N ILE A 91 14.64 7.67 8.51
CA ILE A 91 13.85 6.55 9.04
C ILE A 91 13.29 6.90 10.42
N TYR A 92 14.10 7.46 11.31
CA TYR A 92 13.64 7.89 12.64
C TYR A 92 12.64 9.04 12.55
N GLU A 93 12.89 10.01 11.68
CA GLU A 93 11.94 11.09 11.40
C GLU A 93 10.58 10.55 10.94
N ALA A 94 10.56 9.69 9.91
CA ALA A 94 9.33 9.12 9.38
C ALA A 94 8.61 8.23 10.42
N ALA A 95 9.36 7.47 11.20
CA ALA A 95 8.82 6.66 12.29
C ALA A 95 8.09 7.51 13.33
N ALA A 96 8.68 8.63 13.74
CA ALA A 96 8.09 9.56 14.70
C ALA A 96 6.83 10.23 14.14
N VAL A 97 6.89 10.79 12.92
CA VAL A 97 5.77 11.51 12.28
C VAL A 97 4.57 10.59 12.05
N TYR A 98 4.81 9.41 11.48
CA TYR A 98 3.73 8.50 11.07
C TYR A 98 3.44 7.41 12.11
N ARG A 99 4.12 7.43 13.26
CA ARG A 99 3.99 6.44 14.34
C ARG A 99 4.14 5.00 13.84
N ILE A 100 5.02 4.77 12.87
CA ILE A 100 5.31 3.43 12.34
C ILE A 100 6.61 2.93 12.99
N PRO A 101 6.68 1.68 13.48
CA PRO A 101 7.91 1.17 14.09
C PRO A 101 9.09 1.23 13.12
N VAL A 102 10.24 1.73 13.59
CA VAL A 102 11.51 1.74 12.85
C VAL A 102 11.84 0.37 12.23
N PRO A 103 11.66 -0.79 12.92
CA PRO A 103 11.93 -2.09 12.33
C PRO A 103 11.11 -2.38 11.07
N LEU A 104 9.87 -1.88 11.01
CA LEU A 104 8.99 -2.11 9.85
C LEU A 104 9.46 -1.29 8.66
N ILE A 105 9.83 -0.02 8.86
CA ILE A 105 10.36 0.84 7.81
C ILE A 105 11.66 0.23 7.24
N ARG A 106 12.59 -0.17 8.13
CA ARG A 106 13.84 -0.85 7.73
C ARG A 106 13.59 -2.14 6.96
N ALA A 107 12.61 -2.94 7.38
CA ALA A 107 12.25 -4.18 6.72
C ALA A 107 11.72 -3.95 5.30
N VAL A 108 10.82 -2.96 5.13
CA VAL A 108 10.29 -2.61 3.81
C VAL A 108 11.40 -2.10 2.89
N ILE A 109 12.22 -1.14 3.34
CA ILE A 109 13.36 -0.63 2.53
C ILE A 109 14.29 -1.77 2.12
N LYS A 110 14.60 -2.68 3.06
CA LYS A 110 15.48 -3.83 2.81
C LYS A 110 14.94 -4.74 1.70
N VAL A 111 13.64 -5.01 1.69
CA VAL A 111 13.02 -5.89 0.69
C VAL A 111 12.82 -5.18 -0.65
N GLU A 112 12.47 -3.90 -0.63
CA GLU A 112 12.11 -3.12 -1.82
C GLU A 112 13.33 -2.70 -2.66
N SER A 113 14.41 -2.29 -2.00
CA SER A 113 15.58 -1.70 -2.69
C SER A 113 16.94 -2.14 -2.17
N ASP A 114 16.99 -2.85 -1.04
CA ASP A 114 18.21 -3.06 -0.26
C ASP A 114 19.04 -1.77 -0.06
N TYR A 115 18.34 -0.68 0.28
CA TYR A 115 18.92 0.63 0.57
C TYR A 115 19.56 1.34 -0.65
N ASP A 116 19.23 0.94 -1.88
CA ASP A 116 19.61 1.66 -3.10
C ASP A 116 18.49 2.62 -3.58
N PRO A 117 18.69 3.95 -3.51
CA PRO A 117 17.66 4.93 -3.88
C PRO A 117 17.44 5.00 -5.40
N ARG A 118 18.30 4.39 -6.21
CA ARG A 118 18.23 4.42 -7.68
C ARG A 118 17.47 3.24 -8.28
N VAL A 119 16.91 2.36 -7.44
CA VAL A 119 16.18 1.17 -7.93
C VAL A 119 14.93 1.59 -8.69
N VAL A 120 14.82 1.05 -9.91
CA VAL A 120 13.62 1.16 -10.75
C VAL A 120 13.13 -0.25 -11.09
N SER A 121 11.86 -0.44 -10.86
CA SER A 121 11.09 -1.64 -11.14
C SER A 121 10.74 -1.80 -12.61
N SER A 122 10.60 -3.04 -13.07
CA SER A 122 9.98 -3.33 -14.37
C SER A 122 8.52 -2.86 -14.45
N ALA A 123 7.82 -2.78 -13.31
CA ALA A 123 6.47 -2.23 -13.20
C ALA A 123 6.48 -0.69 -13.01
N GLY A 124 7.64 -0.06 -12.87
CA GLY A 124 7.78 1.39 -12.77
C GLY A 124 7.78 1.98 -11.35
N ALA A 125 7.72 1.15 -10.30
CA ALA A 125 8.04 1.55 -8.92
C ALA A 125 9.50 2.02 -8.76
N ARG A 126 9.74 3.02 -7.90
CA ARG A 126 11.04 3.71 -7.82
C ARG A 126 11.44 4.06 -6.39
N GLY A 127 12.74 4.19 -6.15
CA GLY A 127 13.30 4.69 -4.90
C GLY A 127 13.44 3.63 -3.80
N LEU A 128 13.79 4.09 -2.60
CA LEU A 128 14.07 3.24 -1.44
C LEU A 128 12.86 2.39 -1.02
N MET A 129 11.67 2.99 -1.04
CA MET A 129 10.42 2.33 -0.64
C MET A 129 9.55 1.91 -1.84
N GLN A 130 10.11 1.94 -3.05
CA GLN A 130 9.48 1.45 -4.30
C GLN A 130 8.05 1.95 -4.50
N LEU A 131 7.86 3.28 -4.46
CA LEU A 131 6.57 3.88 -4.74
C LEU A 131 6.28 3.85 -6.24
N MET A 132 5.07 3.43 -6.59
CA MET A 132 4.51 3.65 -7.93
C MET A 132 4.27 5.16 -8.15
N PRO A 133 4.38 5.70 -9.38
CA PRO A 133 4.22 7.13 -9.63
C PRO A 133 2.91 7.74 -9.10
N ALA A 134 1.79 7.00 -9.21
CA ALA A 134 0.52 7.42 -8.63
C ALA A 134 0.63 7.53 -7.10
N ALA A 135 1.06 6.46 -6.42
CA ALA A 135 1.24 6.46 -4.97
C ALA A 135 2.23 7.54 -4.49
N ALA A 136 3.30 7.81 -5.24
CA ALA A 136 4.23 8.90 -4.93
C ALA A 136 3.52 10.26 -4.94
N SER A 137 2.76 10.56 -6.02
CA SER A 137 1.96 11.79 -6.11
C SER A 137 0.94 11.90 -4.97
N ASP A 138 0.24 10.79 -4.70
CA ASP A 138 -0.78 10.70 -3.66
C ASP A 138 -0.20 10.92 -2.25
N MET A 139 1.04 10.51 -2.01
CA MET A 139 1.76 10.70 -0.74
C MET A 139 2.51 12.04 -0.64
N GLY A 140 2.49 12.86 -1.71
CA GLY A 140 3.16 14.16 -1.74
C GLY A 140 4.67 14.09 -2.02
N VAL A 141 5.11 13.06 -2.75
CA VAL A 141 6.52 12.88 -3.16
C VAL A 141 6.71 13.47 -4.56
N SER A 142 7.58 14.47 -4.68
CA SER A 142 7.95 15.08 -5.96
C SER A 142 9.15 14.40 -6.61
N ASP A 143 10.11 13.93 -5.80
CA ASP A 143 11.23 13.10 -6.25
C ASP A 143 11.31 11.81 -5.44
N VAL A 144 11.02 10.69 -6.10
CA VAL A 144 11.07 9.35 -5.53
C VAL A 144 12.48 8.81 -5.32
N HIS A 145 13.48 9.41 -5.98
CA HIS A 145 14.90 9.05 -5.83
C HIS A 145 15.58 9.84 -4.71
N ASP A 146 14.99 10.94 -4.25
CA ASP A 146 15.39 11.59 -3.01
C ASP A 146 15.13 10.65 -1.81
N PRO A 147 16.16 10.28 -1.03
CA PRO A 147 16.02 9.32 0.04
C PRO A 147 14.97 9.72 1.09
N ARG A 148 14.97 11.00 1.49
CA ARG A 148 14.07 11.49 2.52
C ARG A 148 12.62 11.46 2.03
N GLN A 149 12.35 11.97 0.84
CA GLN A 149 11.00 11.95 0.26
C GLN A 149 10.50 10.52 0.03
N SER A 150 11.34 9.61 -0.48
CA SER A 150 11.00 8.20 -0.66
C SER A 150 10.57 7.55 0.66
N ILE A 151 11.34 7.77 1.74
CA ILE A 151 11.08 7.21 3.06
C ILE A 151 9.82 7.83 3.69
N MET A 152 9.67 9.15 3.61
CA MET A 152 8.50 9.85 4.16
C MET A 152 7.22 9.42 3.43
N GLY A 153 7.23 9.36 2.11
CA GLY A 153 6.08 8.94 1.31
C GLY A 153 5.70 7.48 1.52
N GLY A 154 6.69 6.56 1.52
CA GLY A 154 6.43 5.14 1.77
C GLY A 154 5.92 4.87 3.19
N THR A 155 6.46 5.56 4.19
CA THR A 155 6.00 5.43 5.57
C THR A 155 4.60 6.03 5.77
N ARG A 156 4.28 7.14 5.08
CA ARG A 156 2.92 7.68 5.04
C ARG A 156 1.93 6.68 4.46
N LEU A 157 2.29 6.00 3.37
CA LEU A 157 1.46 4.94 2.78
C LEU A 157 1.26 3.77 3.75
N LEU A 158 2.31 3.33 4.45
CA LEU A 158 2.19 2.30 5.49
C LEU A 158 1.20 2.71 6.59
N ARG A 159 1.23 3.97 7.03
CA ARG A 159 0.25 4.50 8.01
C ARG A 159 -1.17 4.48 7.46
N VAL A 160 -1.40 4.93 6.24
CA VAL A 160 -2.73 4.88 5.61
C VAL A 160 -3.27 3.45 5.60
N LEU A 161 -2.44 2.48 5.21
CA LEU A 161 -2.81 1.07 5.16
C LEU A 161 -3.02 0.48 6.57
N ALA A 162 -2.16 0.81 7.53
CA ALA A 162 -2.30 0.38 8.91
C ALA A 162 -3.63 0.86 9.52
N ASN A 163 -4.01 2.11 9.25
CA ASN A 163 -5.31 2.63 9.70
C ASN A 163 -6.47 1.89 9.03
N ARG A 164 -6.40 1.62 7.71
CA ARG A 164 -7.42 0.86 6.98
C ARG A 164 -7.63 -0.55 7.58
N TYR A 165 -6.55 -1.22 7.93
CA TYR A 165 -6.60 -2.59 8.46
C TYR A 165 -6.51 -2.66 9.98
N ARG A 166 -6.85 -1.57 10.68
CA ARG A 166 -6.95 -1.51 12.16
C ARG A 166 -5.68 -2.01 12.87
N GLY A 167 -4.52 -1.69 12.31
CA GLY A 167 -3.22 -2.09 12.85
C GLY A 167 -2.81 -3.53 12.54
N ASP A 168 -3.57 -4.29 11.76
CA ASP A 168 -3.18 -5.63 11.31
C ASP A 168 -1.93 -5.53 10.42
N LEU A 169 -0.80 -5.97 10.99
CA LEU A 169 0.50 -5.90 10.35
C LEU A 169 0.55 -6.72 9.04
N VAL A 170 -0.08 -7.91 9.04
CA VAL A 170 -0.06 -8.83 7.89
C VAL A 170 -0.82 -8.21 6.71
N LYS A 171 -2.03 -7.70 6.97
CA LYS A 171 -2.83 -7.02 5.95
C LYS A 171 -2.18 -5.74 5.46
N THR A 172 -1.56 -4.99 6.35
CA THR A 172 -0.83 -3.76 6.02
C THR A 172 0.32 -4.05 5.03
N ILE A 173 1.18 -5.01 5.35
CA ILE A 173 2.31 -5.40 4.48
C ILE A 173 1.79 -5.96 3.14
N ALA A 174 0.79 -6.85 3.19
CA ALA A 174 0.22 -7.42 1.97
C ALA A 174 -0.39 -6.35 1.06
N ALA A 175 -1.10 -5.36 1.63
CA ALA A 175 -1.69 -4.26 0.88
C ALA A 175 -0.66 -3.26 0.36
N TYR A 176 0.48 -3.09 1.03
CA TYR A 176 1.55 -2.24 0.53
C TYR A 176 2.07 -2.77 -0.81
N HIS A 177 2.27 -4.08 -0.90
CA HIS A 177 2.78 -4.73 -2.12
C HIS A 177 1.70 -5.01 -3.17
N ALA A 178 0.55 -5.57 -2.76
CA ALA A 178 -0.50 -5.97 -3.71
C ALA A 178 -1.47 -4.83 -4.04
N GLY A 179 -1.45 -3.73 -3.29
CA GLY A 179 -2.48 -2.71 -3.27
C GLY A 179 -3.70 -3.13 -2.44
N PRO A 180 -4.36 -2.19 -1.73
CA PRO A 180 -5.51 -2.50 -0.89
C PRO A 180 -6.72 -2.99 -1.69
N GLY A 181 -6.84 -2.59 -2.96
CA GLY A 181 -7.88 -3.12 -3.85
C GLY A 181 -7.74 -4.60 -4.17
N SER A 182 -6.50 -5.12 -4.16
CA SER A 182 -6.28 -6.57 -4.30
C SER A 182 -6.84 -7.32 -3.10
N LEU A 183 -6.69 -6.80 -1.87
CA LEU A 183 -7.25 -7.44 -0.68
C LEU A 183 -8.77 -7.31 -0.64
N ALA A 184 -9.32 -6.17 -1.06
CA ALA A 184 -10.77 -5.96 -1.12
C ALA A 184 -11.50 -7.02 -1.95
N LYS A 185 -10.87 -7.50 -3.05
CA LYS A 185 -11.39 -8.61 -3.87
C LYS A 185 -11.51 -9.94 -3.13
N TYR A 186 -10.81 -10.10 -2.00
CA TYR A 186 -10.83 -11.29 -1.15
C TYR A 186 -11.37 -10.96 0.26
N GLY A 187 -12.25 -9.97 0.39
CA GLY A 187 -12.86 -9.59 1.67
C GLY A 187 -11.87 -8.98 2.66
N ASP A 188 -10.97 -8.13 2.17
CA ASP A 188 -9.86 -7.52 2.93
C ASP A 188 -8.91 -8.57 3.56
N ASN A 189 -8.77 -9.74 2.92
CA ASN A 189 -7.82 -10.79 3.30
C ASN A 189 -6.66 -10.87 2.30
N VAL A 190 -5.56 -11.48 2.75
CA VAL A 190 -4.36 -11.65 1.92
C VAL A 190 -4.71 -12.52 0.69
N PRO A 191 -4.54 -12.00 -0.53
CA PRO A 191 -4.86 -12.76 -1.73
C PRO A 191 -3.92 -13.97 -1.88
N PRO A 192 -4.34 -15.05 -2.55
CA PRO A 192 -3.51 -16.24 -2.80
C PRO A 192 -2.44 -16.02 -3.89
N TYR A 193 -1.90 -14.80 -3.99
CA TYR A 193 -0.84 -14.47 -4.96
C TYR A 193 0.51 -14.91 -4.41
N LYS A 194 1.18 -15.84 -5.11
CA LYS A 194 2.51 -16.37 -4.73
C LYS A 194 3.50 -15.24 -4.38
N ASN A 195 3.58 -14.21 -5.23
CA ASN A 195 4.53 -13.10 -5.02
C ASN A 195 4.19 -12.27 -3.77
N THR A 196 2.91 -12.06 -3.48
CA THR A 196 2.48 -11.29 -2.28
C THR A 196 2.78 -12.07 -1.01
N ARG A 197 2.56 -13.40 -1.00
CA ARG A 197 2.94 -14.25 0.13
C ARG A 197 4.46 -14.28 0.33
N LYS A 198 5.25 -14.37 -0.75
CA LYS A 198 6.71 -14.28 -0.69
C LYS A 198 7.17 -12.93 -0.13
N TYR A 199 6.61 -11.81 -0.63
CA TYR A 199 6.92 -10.47 -0.13
C TYR A 199 6.60 -10.34 1.36
N LEU A 200 5.42 -10.79 1.78
CA LEU A 200 5.00 -10.79 3.17
C LEU A 200 5.99 -11.54 4.06
N GLN A 201 6.38 -12.76 3.67
CA GLN A 201 7.38 -13.55 4.40
C GLN A 201 8.71 -12.79 4.53
N MET A 202 9.24 -12.27 3.42
CA MET A 202 10.51 -11.54 3.43
C MET A 202 10.45 -10.31 4.37
N VAL A 203 9.38 -9.53 4.33
CA VAL A 203 9.24 -8.35 5.19
C VAL A 203 9.09 -8.75 6.66
N LEU A 204 8.29 -9.77 6.98
CA LEU A 204 8.11 -10.24 8.36
C LEU A 204 9.42 -10.78 8.94
N ASP A 205 10.19 -11.55 8.17
CA ASP A 205 11.49 -12.07 8.61
C ASP A 205 12.45 -10.92 8.96
N ARG A 206 12.53 -9.89 8.10
CA ARG A 206 13.36 -8.71 8.35
C ARG A 206 12.84 -7.87 9.52
N TYR A 207 11.52 -7.71 9.63
CA TYR A 207 10.90 -6.98 10.72
C TYR A 207 11.25 -7.59 12.07
N TYR A 208 11.11 -8.92 12.23
CA TYR A 208 11.46 -9.60 13.47
C TYR A 208 12.96 -9.56 13.77
N GLN A 209 13.81 -9.64 12.75
CA GLN A 209 15.27 -9.45 12.91
C GLN A 209 15.60 -8.07 13.46
N PHE A 210 15.11 -6.99 12.82
CA PHE A 210 15.39 -5.62 13.25
C PHE A 210 14.78 -5.30 14.62
N ARG A 211 13.55 -5.75 14.87
CA ARG A 211 12.89 -5.57 16.18
C ARG A 211 13.69 -6.21 17.31
N ASN A 212 14.25 -7.40 17.08
CA ASN A 212 15.07 -8.07 18.09
C ASN A 212 16.42 -7.37 18.29
N GLN A 213 17.00 -6.77 17.25
CA GLN A 213 18.23 -5.98 17.36
C GLN A 213 18.00 -4.71 18.21
N GLU A 214 16.93 -3.97 17.94
CA GLU A 214 16.57 -2.78 18.73
C GLU A 214 16.35 -3.12 20.21
N ARG A 215 15.60 -4.20 20.50
CA ARG A 215 15.39 -4.65 21.88
C ARG A 215 16.68 -5.03 22.60
N ARG A 216 17.69 -5.53 21.89
CA ARG A 216 19.00 -5.86 22.46
C ARG A 216 19.82 -4.60 22.73
N GLN A 217 19.72 -3.60 21.87
CA GLN A 217 20.41 -2.32 22.04
C GLN A 217 19.81 -1.53 23.21
N ALA A 218 18.48 -1.51 23.36
CA ALA A 218 17.80 -0.82 24.46
C ALA A 218 18.02 -1.45 25.86
N ARG A 219 18.65 -2.63 25.92
CA ARG A 219 18.98 -3.33 27.18
C ARG A 219 20.44 -3.15 27.61
N ARG A 220 21.24 -2.49 26.78
CA ARG A 220 22.62 -2.13 27.07
C ARG A 220 22.65 -0.70 27.55
#